data_AF-X1TME4-F1
#
_entry.id   AF-X1TME4-F1
#
_cell.length_a   1.000
_cell.length_b   1.000
_cell.length_c   1.000
_cell.angle_alpha   90.00
_cell.angle_beta   90.00
_cell.angle_gamma   90.00
#
_symmetry.space_group_name_H-M   'P 1'
#
loop_
_entity.id
_entity.type
_entity.pdbx_description
1 polymer ?
#
loop_
_entity_poly.entity_id
_entity_poly.type
_entity_poly.pdbx_seq_one_letter_code
_entity_poly.pdbx_strand_id
1 'polypeptide(L)' 'MAYKESGEGISFTRSPAKHGKYYVFTIPNDYIKSGEIDPNMIYKVILKPIKKQQK' A
#
# COMPACT_ATOMS: atom_id res chain seq x y z
N MET A 1 -11.63 22.09 12.63
CA MET A 1 -10.98 21.76 11.34
C MET A 1 -11.41 20.35 10.97
N ALA A 2 -12.26 20.21 9.95
CA ALA A 2 -12.78 18.91 9.53
C ALA A 2 -11.77 18.26 8.58
N TYR A 3 -11.19 17.13 8.98
CA TYR A 3 -10.39 16.27 8.11
C TYR A 3 -11.35 15.61 7.12
N LYS A 4 -11.29 16.01 5.84
CA LYS A 4 -11.90 15.23 4.76
C LYS A 4 -11.03 14.00 4.57
N GLU A 5 -11.55 12.81 4.91
CA GLU A 5 -11.00 11.54 4.44
C GLU A 5 -11.13 11.51 2.91
N SER A 6 -10.09 11.96 2.20
CA SER A 6 -9.91 11.65 0.78
C SER A 6 -9.55 10.17 0.69
N GLY A 7 -10.60 9.33 0.63
CA GLY A 7 -10.53 7.87 0.64
C GLY A 7 -9.93 7.23 -0.61
N GLU A 8 -8.77 7.70 -1.07
CA GLU A 8 -7.98 7.06 -2.12
C GLU A 8 -6.72 6.46 -1.49
N GLY A 9 -6.86 5.29 -0.88
CA GLY A 9 -5.70 4.49 -0.49
C GLY A 9 -4.98 3.96 -1.72
N ILE A 10 -3.65 4.10 -1.76
CA ILE A 10 -2.83 3.55 -2.84
C ILE A 10 -2.94 2.02 -2.82
N SER A 11 -3.45 1.45 -3.92
CA SER A 11 -3.61 0.00 -4.06
C SER A 11 -2.43 -0.59 -4.81
N PHE A 12 -1.63 -1.39 -4.12
CA PHE A 12 -0.54 -2.15 -4.74
C PHE A 12 -1.09 -3.46 -5.31
N THR A 13 -0.92 -3.67 -6.62
CA THR A 13 -1.39 -4.88 -7.31
C THR A 13 -0.51 -6.11 -7.04
N ARG A 14 0.73 -5.90 -6.59
CA ARG A 14 1.66 -6.99 -6.27
C ARG A 14 1.42 -7.53 -4.88
N SER A 15 1.39 -8.85 -4.77
CA SER A 15 1.42 -9.53 -3.48
C SER A 15 2.73 -9.22 -2.75
N PRO A 16 2.70 -8.98 -1.43
CA PRO A 16 3.91 -8.81 -0.65
C PRO A 16 4.80 -10.05 -0.75
N ALA A 17 6.11 -9.82 -0.79
CA ALA A 17 7.09 -10.90 -0.73
C ALA A 17 7.29 -11.34 0.73
N LYS A 18 7.34 -12.65 0.99
CA LYS A 18 7.70 -13.17 2.31
C LYS A 18 9.22 -13.15 2.47
N HIS A 19 9.71 -12.45 3.49
CA HIS A 19 11.13 -12.37 3.83
C HIS A 19 11.34 -12.82 5.28
N GLY A 20 11.57 -14.13 5.46
CA GLY A 20 11.68 -14.75 6.78
C GLY A 20 10.37 -14.67 7.57
N LYS A 21 10.40 -13.92 8.68
CA LYS A 21 9.23 -13.66 9.55
C LYS A 21 8.42 -12.42 9.12
N TYR A 22 8.85 -11.71 8.09
CA TYR A 22 8.26 -10.45 7.64
C TYR A 22 7.63 -10.59 6.25
N TYR A 23 6.68 -9.69 5.96
CA TYR A 23 6.19 -9.43 4.61
C TYR A 23 6.71 -8.08 4.15
N VAL A 24 7.29 -8.03 2.95
CA VAL A 24 7.86 -6.82 2.36
C VAL A 24 7.01 -6.40 1.18
N PHE A 25 6.60 -5.14 1.15
CA PHE A 25 5.94 -4.50 0.02
C PHE A 25 6.95 -3.58 -0.65
N THR A 26 7.19 -3.79 -1.94
CA THR A 26 8.03 -2.88 -2.72
C THR A 26 7.15 -1.80 -3.31
N ILE A 27 7.42 -0.56 -2.95
CA ILE A 27 6.78 0.62 -3.53
C ILE A 27 7.55 0.98 -4.80
N PRO A 28 6.90 1.03 -5.98
CA PRO A 28 7.55 1.52 -7.19
C PRO A 28 8.06 2.95 -7.00
N ASN A 29 9.27 3.23 -7.48
CA ASN A 29 9.93 4.53 -7.29
C ASN A 29 9.14 5.69 -7.92
N ASP A 30 8.28 5.40 -8.90
CA ASP A 30 7.46 6.40 -9.57
C ASP A 30 6.50 7.11 -8.61
N TYR A 31 5.98 6.41 -7.59
CA TYR A 31 5.14 7.01 -6.55
C TYR A 31 5.91 7.96 -5.63
N ILE A 32 7.20 7.72 -5.43
CA ILE A 32 8.07 8.63 -4.67
C ILE A 32 8.38 9.86 -5.52
N LYS A 33 8.68 9.65 -6.81
CA LYS A 33 8.98 10.74 -7.75
C LYS A 33 7.78 11.63 -8.04
N SER A 34 6.57 11.07 -8.10
CA SER A 34 5.33 11.85 -8.29
C SER A 34 4.89 12.60 -7.02
N GLY A 35 5.51 12.33 -5.87
CA GLY A 35 5.17 12.93 -4.58
C GLY A 35 3.96 12.28 -3.90
N GLU A 36 3.44 11.17 -4.42
CA GLU A 36 2.35 10.42 -3.80
C GLU A 36 2.80 9.70 -2.51
N ILE A 37 4.08 9.36 -2.41
CA ILE A 37 4.68 8.70 -1.24
C ILE A 37 5.96 9.43 -0.80
N ASP A 38 5.98 9.91 0.44
CA ASP A 38 7.16 10.45 1.11
C ASP A 38 7.84 9.34 1.93
N PRO A 39 9.08 8.93 1.60
CA PRO A 39 9.78 7.88 2.32
C PRO A 39 10.07 8.19 3.79
N ASN A 40 9.95 9.46 4.21
CA ASN A 40 10.17 9.88 5.60
C ASN A 40 8.89 9.90 6.45
N MET A 41 7.72 9.58 5.87
CA MET A 41 6.45 9.55 6.58
C MET A 41 6.05 8.15 7.07
N ILE A 42 5.19 8.11 8.08
CA ILE A 42 4.59 6.86 8.60
C ILE A 42 3.27 6.59 7.87
N TYR A 43 3.14 5.40 7.29
CA TYR A 43 1.94 4.96 6.58
C TYR A 43 1.23 3.81 7.29
N LYS A 44 -0.10 3.82 7.23
CA LYS A 44 -0.93 2.68 7.63
C LYS A 44 -1.23 1.81 6.41
N VAL A 45 -0.78 0.56 6.43
CA VAL A 45 -1.06 -0.42 5.38
C VAL A 45 -2.31 -1.23 5.75
N ILE A 46 -3.26 -1.33 4.83
CA ILE A 46 -4.50 -2.11 4.99
C ILE A 46 -4.51 -3.25 3.98
N LEU A 47 -4.48 -4.50 4.46
CA LEU A 47 -4.57 -5.67 3.60
C LEU A 47 -6.03 -6.08 3.41
N LYS A 48 -6.49 -6.08 2.16
CA LYS A 48 -7.80 -6.62 1.81
C LYS A 48 -7.65 -8.08 1.39
N PRO A 49 -8.48 -9.00 1.93
CA PRO A 49 -8.47 -10.37 1.47
C PRO A 49 -8.84 -10.41 -0.02
N ILE A 50 -8.04 -11.13 -0.81
CA ILE A 50 -8.42 -11.44 -2.19
C ILE A 50 -9.63 -12.36 -2.08
N LYS A 51 -10.81 -11.88 -2.46
CA LYS A 51 -11.98 -12.74 -2.63
C LYS A 51 -11.55 -13.79 -3.66
N LYS A 52 -11.33 -15.04 -3.22
CA LYS A 52 -11.17 -16.16 -4.16
C LYS A 52 -12.43 -16.14 -5.01
N GLN A 53 -12.30 -15.87 -6.31
CA GLN A 53 -13.38 -16.21 -7.24
C GLN A 53 -13.59 -17.71 -7.06
N GLN A 54 -14.74 -18.09 -6.49
CA GLN A 54 -15.18 -19.47 -6.53
C GLN A 54 -15.28 -19.82 -8.01
N LYS A 55 -14.57 -20.87 -8.41
CA LYS A 55 -14.63 -21.45 -9.75
C LYS A 55 -16.05 -21.80 -10.13
#